data_AF-A0A0D3BQ63-F1
#
_entry.id   AF-A0A0D3BQ63-F1
#
_cell.length_a   1.000
_cell.length_b   1.000
_cell.length_c   1.000
_cell.angle_alpha   90.00
_cell.angle_beta   90.00
_cell.angle_gamma   90.00
#
_symmetry.space_group_name_H-M   'P 1'
#
loop_
_entity.id
_entity.type
_entity.pdbx_description
1 polymer ?
#
loop_
_entity_poly.entity_id
_entity_poly.type
_entity_poly.pdbx_seq_one_letter_code
_entity_poly.pdbx_strand_id
1 'polypeptide(L)'
;MSSSSSDGVDEAFEDFFEEEFDNILDSLLDENPTYPPDMFRRRFRMNKPLFLRIVERLSTEYLRRPTAEDLQRLLDIGEVRGFPGMIGSIDCMHWEWKNCPTAWRGQYTRGSGKPTIVLEVVASKDLWIWHAFFGLPGRTPKVKFKVNNHTYRMAYYLTDGIYPNWSTFIQSIPLPQGPKAELFAKHQESTRKDVERAFGVLQSRFAIVKNPGLLWDKEKLGKIMRTCVILHNMIVENERGGYTLSDTSQFESGESSRSSKVKRRESLHSNNMLGMRNEVRNSGKHDSLKADLVENVWQKFGNIDE
;
A
#
# COMPACT_ATOMS: atom_id res chain seq x y z
N MET A 1 0.06 -14.94 -34.97
CA MET A 1 -0.15 -13.52 -35.32
C MET A 1 -1.29 -13.01 -34.44
N SER A 2 -1.14 -12.08 -33.51
CA SER A 2 -0.06 -11.19 -33.11
C SER A 2 -0.13 -11.05 -31.58
N SER A 3 1.02 -11.21 -30.93
CA SER A 3 1.26 -10.89 -29.52
C SER A 3 1.90 -9.52 -29.47
N SER A 4 1.21 -8.50 -28.96
CA SER A 4 1.83 -7.22 -28.60
C SER A 4 0.83 -6.36 -27.86
N SER A 5 1.11 -5.97 -26.61
CA SER A 5 0.68 -4.66 -26.03
C SER A 5 0.93 -4.46 -24.53
N SER A 6 1.49 -5.40 -23.76
CA SER A 6 1.66 -5.18 -22.30
C SER A 6 3.01 -4.62 -21.87
N ASP A 7 4.08 -4.78 -22.66
CA ASP A 7 5.45 -4.51 -22.16
C ASP A 7 5.91 -3.05 -22.30
N GLY A 8 5.24 -2.22 -23.12
CA GLY A 8 5.54 -0.78 -23.24
C GLY A 8 4.81 0.12 -22.23
N VAL A 9 3.85 -0.44 -21.49
CA VAL A 9 3.02 0.31 -20.53
C VAL A 9 3.73 0.46 -19.17
N ASP A 10 4.65 -0.45 -18.84
CA ASP A 10 5.19 -0.57 -17.50
C ASP A 10 6.41 0.36 -17.21
N GLU A 11 7.19 0.72 -18.22
CA GLU A 11 8.32 1.66 -18.07
C GLU A 11 7.81 3.12 -18.15
N ALA A 12 6.89 3.38 -19.09
CA ALA A 12 6.18 4.65 -19.20
C ALA A 12 5.36 5.01 -17.95
N PHE A 13 4.96 4.03 -17.12
CA PHE A 13 4.13 4.26 -15.94
C PHE A 13 4.92 4.64 -14.67
N GLU A 14 6.19 4.22 -14.55
CA GLU A 14 7.09 4.76 -13.51
C GLU A 14 7.52 6.19 -13.86
N ASP A 15 7.84 6.46 -15.13
CA ASP A 15 8.08 7.82 -15.62
C ASP A 15 6.83 8.71 -15.49
N PHE A 16 5.63 8.15 -15.75
CA PHE A 16 4.34 8.83 -15.53
C PHE A 16 4.12 9.26 -14.07
N PHE A 17 4.69 8.57 -13.08
CA PHE A 17 4.50 8.95 -11.67
C PHE A 17 5.33 10.16 -11.25
N GLU A 18 6.54 10.33 -11.80
CA GLU A 18 7.36 11.54 -11.61
C GLU A 18 6.88 12.68 -12.54
N GLU A 19 6.53 12.36 -13.79
CA GLU A 19 6.01 13.32 -14.78
C GLU A 19 4.61 13.86 -14.40
N GLU A 20 3.69 13.03 -13.87
CA GLU A 20 2.40 13.51 -13.34
C GLU A 20 2.57 14.41 -12.12
N PHE A 21 3.62 14.22 -11.31
CA PHE A 21 3.89 15.02 -10.13
C PHE A 21 4.33 16.43 -10.52
N ASP A 22 5.22 16.57 -11.50
CA ASP A 22 5.57 17.89 -12.06
C ASP A 22 4.34 18.55 -12.71
N ASN A 23 3.50 17.76 -13.39
CA ASN A 23 2.21 18.23 -13.89
C ASN A 23 1.25 18.68 -12.76
N ILE A 24 1.41 18.21 -11.49
CA ILE A 24 0.61 18.69 -10.34
C ILE A 24 0.82 20.18 -10.16
N LEU A 25 2.10 20.56 -10.10
CA LEU A 25 2.49 21.93 -9.87
C LEU A 25 1.96 22.81 -11.01
N ASP A 26 2.17 22.39 -12.25
CA ASP A 26 1.75 23.15 -13.44
C ASP A 26 0.22 23.30 -13.54
N SER A 27 -0.55 22.21 -13.35
CA SER A 27 -2.01 22.25 -13.46
C SER A 27 -2.70 23.00 -12.32
N LEU A 28 -2.05 23.11 -11.16
CA LEU A 28 -2.52 23.94 -10.08
C LEU A 28 -2.06 25.38 -10.27
N LEU A 29 -0.90 25.65 -10.89
CA LEU A 29 -0.43 27.00 -11.22
C LEU A 29 -1.11 27.63 -12.44
N ASP A 30 -1.93 26.86 -13.18
CA ASP A 30 -2.72 27.25 -14.34
C ASP A 30 -3.50 28.58 -14.14
N GLU A 31 -3.61 29.39 -15.22
CA GLU A 31 -4.25 30.72 -15.22
C GLU A 31 -5.73 30.64 -14.84
N ASN A 32 -6.37 29.51 -15.12
CA ASN A 32 -7.73 29.18 -14.70
C ASN A 32 -7.70 28.06 -13.64
N PRO A 33 -7.39 28.37 -12.38
CA PRO A 33 -7.20 27.36 -11.36
C PRO A 33 -8.49 26.59 -11.09
N THR A 34 -8.35 25.27 -11.03
CA THR A 34 -9.42 24.31 -10.73
C THR A 34 -10.31 24.72 -9.54
N TYR A 35 -9.73 25.38 -8.54
CA TYR A 35 -10.48 26.06 -7.49
C TYR A 35 -10.00 27.50 -7.34
N PRO A 36 -10.92 28.48 -7.32
CA PRO A 36 -10.63 29.82 -6.81
C PRO A 36 -10.05 29.75 -5.38
N PRO A 37 -9.18 30.70 -4.97
CA PRO A 37 -8.46 30.63 -3.69
C PRO A 37 -9.35 30.46 -2.45
N ASP A 38 -10.53 31.05 -2.43
CA ASP A 38 -11.52 30.95 -1.35
C ASP A 38 -12.15 29.54 -1.29
N MET A 39 -12.49 28.97 -2.45
CA MET A 39 -12.99 27.60 -2.55
C MET A 39 -11.90 26.57 -2.22
N PHE A 40 -10.67 26.82 -2.66
CA PHE A 40 -9.51 26.01 -2.32
C PHE A 40 -9.30 26.00 -0.80
N ARG A 41 -9.32 27.17 -0.17
CA ARG A 41 -9.19 27.30 1.29
C ARG A 41 -10.34 26.63 2.03
N ARG A 42 -11.58 26.71 1.54
CA ARG A 42 -12.71 26.00 2.18
C ARG A 42 -12.56 24.48 2.07
N ARG A 43 -12.07 23.97 0.94
CA ARG A 43 -11.94 22.52 0.69
C ARG A 43 -10.72 21.88 1.36
N PHE A 44 -9.56 22.52 1.26
CA PHE A 44 -8.30 22.01 1.79
C PHE A 44 -7.92 22.61 3.15
N ARG A 45 -8.67 23.61 3.65
CA ARG A 45 -8.36 24.36 4.88
C ARG A 45 -6.97 25.02 4.86
N MET A 46 -6.43 25.24 3.66
CA MET A 46 -5.07 25.73 3.42
C MET A 46 -5.07 26.69 2.23
N ASN A 47 -4.13 27.62 2.19
CA ASN A 47 -3.90 28.47 1.02
C ASN A 47 -3.15 27.71 -0.09
N LYS A 48 -3.53 27.95 -1.34
CA LYS A 48 -2.96 27.30 -2.53
C LYS A 48 -1.42 27.39 -2.61
N PRO A 49 -0.75 28.51 -2.30
CA PRO A 49 0.72 28.56 -2.34
C PRO A 49 1.41 27.66 -1.32
N LEU A 50 0.85 27.51 -0.11
CA LEU A 50 1.39 26.61 0.91
C LEU A 50 1.22 25.15 0.49
N PHE A 51 0.05 24.83 -0.07
CA PHE A 51 -0.23 23.51 -0.60
C PHE A 51 0.81 23.11 -1.66
N LEU A 52 1.08 23.99 -2.62
CA LEU A 52 2.06 23.72 -3.69
C LEU A 52 3.46 23.50 -3.14
N ARG A 53 3.89 24.32 -2.18
CA ARG A 53 5.20 24.15 -1.53
C ARG A 53 5.30 22.84 -0.75
N ILE A 54 4.24 22.43 -0.07
CA ILE A 54 4.19 21.15 0.64
C ILE A 54 4.32 20.01 -0.35
N VAL A 55 3.54 20.03 -1.44
CA VAL A 55 3.60 19.00 -2.48
C VAL A 55 5.02 18.92 -3.04
N GLU A 56 5.54 20.03 -3.57
CA GLU A 56 6.87 20.16 -4.19
C GLU A 56 8.00 19.63 -3.29
N ARG A 57 7.98 19.95 -1.99
CA ARG A 57 9.10 19.67 -1.09
C ARG A 57 9.00 18.37 -0.33
N LEU A 58 7.79 17.86 -0.10
CA LEU A 58 7.55 16.78 0.87
C LEU A 58 7.06 15.48 0.22
N SER A 59 6.77 15.48 -1.09
CA SER A 59 6.31 14.27 -1.79
C SER A 59 7.31 13.12 -1.71
N THR A 60 8.60 13.39 -1.90
CA THR A 60 9.68 12.39 -1.86
C THR A 60 9.92 11.83 -0.46
N GLU A 61 9.42 12.51 0.58
CA GLU A 61 9.56 12.12 1.97
C GLU A 61 8.32 11.37 2.49
N TYR A 62 7.13 11.86 2.14
CA TYR A 62 5.88 11.34 2.69
C TYR A 62 5.10 10.45 1.72
N LEU A 63 5.44 10.38 0.43
CA LEU A 63 4.85 9.43 -0.52
C LEU A 63 5.97 8.65 -1.24
N ARG A 64 6.70 7.85 -0.45
CA ARG A 64 7.95 7.21 -0.87
C ARG A 64 7.96 5.70 -0.66
N ARG A 65 8.88 5.04 -1.35
CA ARG A 65 9.19 3.63 -1.06
C ARG A 65 9.79 3.51 0.36
N PRO A 66 9.51 2.42 1.10
CA PRO A 66 10.15 2.16 2.39
C PRO A 66 11.68 2.14 2.26
N THR A 67 12.40 2.81 3.17
CA THR A 67 13.85 2.67 3.31
C THR A 67 14.18 1.29 3.90
N ALA A 68 15.48 0.95 4.00
CA ALA A 68 15.88 -0.29 4.66
C ALA A 68 15.45 -0.34 6.14
N GLU A 69 15.46 0.80 6.83
CA GLU A 69 15.05 0.93 8.23
C GLU A 69 13.53 0.76 8.37
N ASP A 70 12.76 1.43 7.51
CA ASP A 70 11.31 1.25 7.45
C ASP A 70 10.94 -0.22 7.19
N LEU A 71 11.62 -0.84 6.22
CA LEU A 71 11.37 -2.21 5.84
C LEU A 71 11.66 -3.17 7.01
N GLN A 72 12.76 -2.97 7.73
CA GLN A 72 13.05 -3.78 8.91
C GLN A 72 11.98 -3.58 10.00
N ARG A 73 11.55 -2.34 10.24
CA ARG A 73 10.47 -2.05 11.21
C ARG A 73 9.16 -2.72 10.82
N LEU A 74 8.80 -2.70 9.54
CA LEU A 74 7.61 -3.38 9.02
C LEU A 74 7.68 -4.90 9.22
N LEU A 75 8.84 -5.51 8.95
CA LEU A 75 9.08 -6.94 9.15
C LEU A 75 8.98 -7.33 10.63
N ASP A 76 9.58 -6.54 11.52
CA ASP A 76 9.54 -6.77 12.96
C ASP A 76 8.09 -6.69 13.47
N ILE A 77 7.30 -5.71 13.01
CA ILE A 77 5.85 -5.62 13.30
C ILE A 77 5.09 -6.85 12.77
N GLY A 78 5.39 -7.28 11.55
CA GLY A 78 4.77 -8.47 10.94
C GLY A 78 5.05 -9.72 11.76
N GLU A 79 6.30 -9.94 12.14
CA GLU A 79 6.74 -11.09 12.95
C GLU A 79 6.04 -11.14 14.31
N VAL A 80 5.94 -9.99 15.01
CA VAL A 80 5.20 -9.88 16.28
C VAL A 80 3.73 -10.29 16.09
N ARG A 81 3.11 -9.94 14.97
CA ARG A 81 1.70 -10.26 14.67
C ARG A 81 1.46 -11.66 14.11
N GLY A 82 2.51 -12.49 13.99
CA GLY A 82 2.42 -13.84 13.45
C GLY A 82 2.53 -13.93 11.93
N PHE A 83 2.94 -12.85 11.28
CA PHE A 83 3.13 -12.74 9.84
C PHE A 83 4.59 -12.36 9.49
N PRO A 84 5.60 -13.22 9.77
CA PRO A 84 6.98 -12.95 9.37
C PRO A 84 7.07 -12.73 7.86
N GLY A 85 7.80 -11.69 7.41
CA GLY A 85 7.91 -11.37 5.98
C GLY A 85 6.81 -10.45 5.44
N MET A 86 5.77 -10.15 6.23
CA MET A 86 4.75 -9.19 5.87
C MET A 86 5.27 -7.75 5.96
N ILE A 87 4.95 -6.92 4.97
CA ILE A 87 5.36 -5.49 4.95
C ILE A 87 4.17 -4.52 4.94
N GLY A 88 2.95 -5.03 5.09
CA GLY A 88 1.72 -4.25 5.18
C GLY A 88 0.52 -5.02 4.63
N SER A 89 -0.64 -4.37 4.67
CA SER A 89 -1.84 -4.81 3.96
C SER A 89 -2.08 -3.93 2.74
N ILE A 90 -2.55 -4.54 1.66
CA ILE A 90 -2.94 -3.87 0.43
C ILE A 90 -4.45 -3.95 0.26
N ASP A 91 -5.03 -2.83 -0.11
CA ASP A 91 -6.45 -2.73 -0.45
C ASP A 91 -6.68 -1.49 -1.31
N CYS A 92 -7.88 -1.35 -1.86
CA CYS A 92 -8.26 -0.26 -2.72
C CYS A 92 -9.44 0.53 -2.17
N MET A 93 -9.35 1.85 -2.25
CA MET A 93 -10.44 2.77 -1.97
C MET A 93 -11.02 3.24 -3.30
N HIS A 94 -12.34 3.11 -3.45
CA HIS A 94 -13.08 3.61 -4.60
C HIS A 94 -13.64 5.00 -4.30
N TRP A 95 -13.18 6.00 -5.05
CA TRP A 95 -13.65 7.37 -4.96
C TRP A 95 -14.60 7.69 -6.11
N GLU A 96 -15.88 7.93 -5.82
CA GLU A 96 -16.89 8.23 -6.85
C GLU A 96 -16.50 9.45 -7.70
N TRP A 97 -16.55 9.30 -9.02
CA TRP A 97 -16.24 10.36 -9.98
C TRP A 97 -17.53 10.89 -10.63
N LYS A 98 -18.19 11.84 -9.95
CA LYS A 98 -19.53 12.31 -10.31
C LYS A 98 -19.61 12.90 -11.72
N ASN A 99 -18.60 13.69 -12.10
CA ASN A 99 -18.53 14.35 -13.40
C ASN A 99 -17.66 13.59 -14.41
N CYS A 100 -17.59 12.26 -14.28
CA CYS A 100 -16.86 11.44 -15.24
C CYS A 100 -17.41 11.64 -16.68
N PRO A 101 -16.56 12.03 -17.65
CA PRO A 101 -16.97 12.19 -19.03
C PRO A 101 -17.59 10.91 -19.60
N THR A 102 -18.61 11.04 -20.45
CA THR A 102 -19.32 9.89 -21.04
C THR A 102 -18.37 8.92 -21.74
N ALA A 103 -17.37 9.43 -22.45
CA ALA A 103 -16.36 8.63 -23.15
C ALA A 103 -15.52 7.74 -22.20
N TRP A 104 -15.38 8.13 -20.93
CA TRP A 104 -14.58 7.41 -19.93
C TRP A 104 -15.46 6.58 -19.00
N ARG A 105 -16.77 6.85 -18.92
CA ARG A 105 -17.69 6.21 -17.96
C ARG A 105 -17.63 4.68 -17.98
N GLY A 106 -17.58 4.07 -19.16
CA GLY A 106 -17.50 2.60 -19.31
C GLY A 106 -16.23 2.01 -18.66
N GLN A 107 -15.08 2.65 -18.81
CA GLN A 107 -13.81 2.17 -18.29
C GLN A 107 -13.70 2.29 -16.75
N TYR A 108 -14.34 3.31 -16.16
CA TYR A 108 -14.21 3.62 -14.73
C TYR A 108 -15.40 3.12 -13.89
N THR A 109 -16.42 2.55 -14.53
CA THR A 109 -17.54 1.91 -13.84
C THR A 109 -17.24 0.43 -13.66
N ARG A 110 -16.97 0.00 -12.43
CA ARG A 110 -16.73 -1.40 -12.08
C ARG A 110 -17.62 -1.79 -10.91
N GLY A 111 -18.51 -2.77 -11.10
CA GLY A 111 -19.36 -3.39 -10.07
C GLY A 111 -20.42 -2.48 -9.43
N SER A 112 -20.07 -1.25 -9.06
CA SER A 112 -20.87 -0.27 -8.31
C SER A 112 -21.93 0.49 -9.13
N GLY A 113 -21.94 0.32 -10.45
CA GLY A 113 -22.81 1.07 -11.36
C GLY A 113 -22.47 2.56 -11.50
N LYS A 114 -21.43 3.04 -10.81
CA LYS A 114 -20.94 4.42 -10.91
C LYS A 114 -19.46 4.46 -11.31
N PRO A 115 -19.02 5.48 -12.06
CA PRO A 115 -17.60 5.69 -12.33
C PRO A 115 -16.85 6.04 -11.05
N THR A 116 -15.70 5.41 -10.82
CA THR A 116 -14.84 5.63 -9.64
C THR A 116 -13.39 5.77 -10.03
N ILE A 117 -12.66 6.63 -9.32
CA ILE A 117 -11.19 6.65 -9.29
C ILE A 117 -10.75 5.69 -8.18
N VAL A 118 -9.88 4.75 -8.50
CA VAL A 118 -9.35 3.78 -7.53
C VAL A 118 -8.07 4.34 -6.93
N LEU A 119 -7.93 4.23 -5.61
CA LEU A 119 -6.68 4.43 -4.88
C LEU A 119 -6.31 3.08 -4.25
N GLU A 120 -5.41 2.35 -4.87
CA GLU A 120 -4.85 1.10 -4.33
C GLU A 120 -3.61 1.42 -3.51
N VAL A 121 -3.52 1.03 -2.24
CA VAL A 121 -2.37 1.39 -1.39
C VAL A 121 -1.91 0.24 -0.51
N VAL A 122 -0.64 0.28 -0.13
CA VAL A 122 -0.12 -0.47 1.01
C VAL A 122 -0.10 0.43 2.23
N ALA A 123 -0.74 -0.01 3.31
CA ALA A 123 -0.67 0.65 4.60
C ALA A 123 -0.08 -0.27 5.67
N SER A 124 0.57 0.34 6.66
CA SER A 124 1.08 -0.35 7.85
C SER A 124 0.22 -0.08 9.08
N LYS A 125 0.50 -0.82 10.15
CA LYS A 125 -0.20 -0.76 11.44
C LYS A 125 -0.36 0.66 12.00
N ASP A 126 0.64 1.49 11.76
CA ASP A 126 0.75 2.89 12.20
C ASP A 126 0.07 3.88 11.24
N LEU A 127 -0.80 3.39 10.36
CA LEU A 127 -1.57 4.14 9.37
C LEU A 127 -0.74 4.88 8.32
N TRP A 128 0.58 4.63 8.25
CA TRP A 128 1.39 5.16 7.16
C TRP A 128 0.98 4.51 5.85
N ILE A 129 0.76 5.33 4.83
CA ILE A 129 0.51 4.89 3.47
C ILE A 129 1.83 4.98 2.71
N TRP A 130 2.48 3.84 2.45
CA TRP A 130 3.84 3.85 1.89
C TRP A 130 3.82 4.26 0.43
N HIS A 131 3.14 3.46 -0.38
CA HIS A 131 3.03 3.70 -1.79
C HIS A 131 1.94 2.80 -2.38
N ALA A 132 1.31 3.32 -3.43
CA ALA A 132 0.28 2.69 -4.23
C ALA A 132 0.94 1.96 -5.40
N PHE A 133 1.03 0.63 -5.38
CA PHE A 133 1.26 -0.11 -6.61
C PHE A 133 -0.04 -0.08 -7.43
N PHE A 134 0.02 0.39 -8.67
CA PHE A 134 -0.79 -0.19 -9.74
C PHE A 134 0.15 -1.07 -10.57
N GLY A 135 0.13 -2.38 -10.34
CA GLY A 135 0.81 -3.46 -11.11
C GLY A 135 2.19 -3.14 -11.72
N LEU A 136 3.30 -3.70 -11.24
CA LEU A 136 3.69 -5.06 -11.66
C LEU A 136 4.07 -5.99 -10.50
N PRO A 137 3.81 -7.30 -10.64
CA PRO A 137 4.29 -8.34 -9.73
C PRO A 137 5.74 -8.63 -10.12
N GLY A 138 6.70 -7.96 -9.49
CA GLY A 138 8.10 -8.10 -9.88
C GLY A 138 9.12 -7.53 -8.90
N ARG A 139 8.78 -6.44 -8.19
CA ARG A 139 9.75 -5.65 -7.40
C ARG A 139 9.47 -5.63 -5.90
N THR A 140 8.84 -6.67 -5.37
CA THR A 140 8.69 -6.79 -3.92
C THR A 140 10.08 -6.85 -3.27
N PRO A 141 10.33 -6.15 -2.14
CA PRO A 141 11.64 -6.14 -1.52
C PRO A 141 12.15 -7.57 -1.28
N LYS A 142 13.38 -7.83 -1.73
CA LYS A 142 14.08 -9.10 -1.49
C LYS A 142 14.51 -9.13 -0.02
N VAL A 143 13.67 -9.74 0.82
CA VAL A 143 13.92 -9.94 2.25
C VAL A 143 14.04 -11.42 2.51
N LYS A 144 15.00 -11.83 3.34
CA LYS A 144 15.10 -13.20 3.80
C LYS A 144 14.37 -13.31 5.12
N PHE A 145 13.43 -14.24 5.24
CA PHE A 145 12.78 -14.59 6.50
C PHE A 145 12.54 -16.10 6.57
N LYS A 146 12.26 -16.60 7.78
CA LYS A 146 12.02 -18.01 8.04
C LYS A 146 10.67 -18.17 8.75
N VAL A 147 9.85 -19.10 8.29
CA VAL A 147 8.60 -19.48 8.95
C VAL A 147 8.45 -20.99 8.83
N ASN A 148 8.08 -21.66 9.92
CA ASN A 148 7.92 -23.11 9.99
C ASN A 148 9.08 -23.91 9.34
N ASN A 149 10.32 -23.55 9.66
CA ASN A 149 11.54 -24.10 9.07
C ASN A 149 11.82 -23.86 7.58
N HIS A 150 10.88 -23.28 6.83
CA HIS A 150 11.09 -22.88 5.45
C HIS A 150 11.63 -21.46 5.33
N THR A 151 12.50 -21.25 4.35
CA THR A 151 13.12 -19.94 4.10
C THR A 151 12.54 -19.31 2.85
N TYR A 152 12.06 -18.08 3.00
CA TYR A 152 11.49 -17.27 1.94
C TYR A 152 12.41 -16.08 1.66
N ARG A 153 12.38 -15.56 0.42
CA ARG A 153 13.32 -14.53 -0.07
C ARG A 153 12.62 -13.27 -0.59
N MET A 154 11.32 -13.15 -0.38
CA MET A 154 10.49 -12.07 -0.87
C MET A 154 9.44 -11.72 0.16
N ALA A 155 9.29 -10.44 0.45
CA ALA A 155 8.22 -9.98 1.32
C ALA A 155 6.86 -10.25 0.67
N TYR A 156 5.80 -10.12 1.45
CA TYR A 156 4.43 -10.21 0.95
C TYR A 156 3.52 -9.19 1.62
N TYR A 157 2.35 -8.99 1.01
CA TYR A 157 1.27 -8.18 1.53
C TYR A 157 0.09 -9.08 1.94
N LEU A 158 -0.61 -8.69 3.00
CA LEU A 158 -1.93 -9.26 3.28
C LEU A 158 -2.97 -8.58 2.40
N THR A 159 -3.82 -9.39 1.79
CA THR A 159 -4.81 -8.91 0.82
C THR A 159 -6.19 -9.47 1.17
N ASP A 160 -7.23 -8.99 0.51
CA ASP A 160 -8.54 -9.64 0.53
C ASP A 160 -8.61 -10.78 -0.51
N GLY A 161 -9.80 -11.36 -0.70
CA GLY A 161 -10.04 -12.47 -1.63
C GLY A 161 -10.10 -12.10 -3.12
N ILE A 162 -10.02 -10.82 -3.51
CA ILE A 162 -10.10 -10.44 -4.94
C ILE A 162 -8.73 -10.45 -5.62
N TYR A 163 -7.65 -10.48 -4.84
CA TYR A 163 -6.29 -10.57 -5.34
C TYR A 163 -5.92 -12.00 -5.77
N PRO A 164 -5.12 -12.16 -6.82
CA PRO A 164 -4.69 -13.49 -7.29
C PRO A 164 -3.74 -14.18 -6.30
N ASN A 165 -3.71 -15.52 -6.34
CA ASN A 165 -2.85 -16.37 -5.51
C ASN A 165 -1.37 -16.28 -5.95
N TRP A 166 -0.75 -15.14 -5.71
CA TRP A 166 0.67 -14.90 -5.95
C TRP A 166 1.47 -15.05 -4.67
N SER A 167 2.75 -15.42 -4.78
CA SER A 167 3.63 -15.58 -3.63
C SER A 167 3.82 -14.30 -2.80
N THR A 168 3.47 -13.14 -3.36
CA THR A 168 3.54 -11.82 -2.70
C THR A 168 2.21 -11.37 -2.10
N PHE A 169 1.13 -12.12 -2.30
CA PHE A 169 -0.20 -11.80 -1.81
C PHE A 169 -0.72 -12.96 -0.98
N ILE A 170 -1.06 -12.70 0.28
CA ILE A 170 -1.63 -13.71 1.17
C ILE A 170 -3.03 -13.27 1.56
N GLN A 171 -4.04 -13.88 0.94
CA GLN A 171 -5.44 -13.64 1.29
C GLN A 171 -5.80 -14.37 2.59
N SER A 172 -6.92 -13.96 3.20
CA SER A 172 -7.61 -14.74 4.24
C SER A 172 -8.08 -16.11 3.70
N ILE A 173 -8.64 -16.94 4.58
CA ILE A 173 -9.29 -18.20 4.21
C ILE A 173 -10.79 -17.91 4.10
N PRO A 174 -11.40 -17.98 2.90
CA PRO A 174 -12.84 -17.86 2.77
C PRO A 174 -13.53 -19.03 3.47
N LEU A 175 -14.56 -18.74 4.29
CA LEU A 175 -15.34 -19.75 5.02
C LEU A 175 -14.43 -20.73 5.79
N PRO A 176 -13.62 -20.23 6.74
CA PRO A 176 -12.64 -21.05 7.44
C PRO A 176 -13.30 -22.25 8.13
N GLN A 177 -12.69 -23.43 8.00
CA GLN A 177 -13.17 -24.67 8.60
C GLN A 177 -12.21 -25.13 9.70
N GLY A 178 -12.71 -25.19 10.92
CA GLY A 178 -11.99 -25.67 12.10
C GLY A 178 -11.13 -24.59 12.78
N PRO A 179 -10.67 -24.86 14.02
CA PRO A 179 -10.10 -23.83 14.91
C PRO A 179 -8.89 -23.11 14.32
N LYS A 180 -8.04 -23.86 13.61
CA LYS A 180 -6.80 -23.32 13.01
C LYS A 180 -7.07 -22.33 11.89
N ALA A 181 -7.99 -22.69 10.98
CA ALA A 181 -8.35 -21.84 9.86
C ALA A 181 -9.10 -20.59 10.34
N GLU A 182 -9.97 -20.75 11.34
CA GLU A 182 -10.71 -19.64 11.96
C GLU A 182 -9.76 -18.66 12.66
N LEU A 183 -8.78 -19.16 13.42
CA LEU A 183 -7.78 -18.33 14.09
C LEU A 183 -6.93 -17.55 13.08
N PHE A 184 -6.49 -18.21 12.01
CA PHE A 184 -5.74 -17.56 10.93
C PHE A 184 -6.55 -16.46 10.25
N ALA A 185 -7.79 -16.77 9.81
CA ALA A 185 -8.66 -15.79 9.16
C ALA A 185 -8.90 -14.58 10.07
N LYS A 186 -9.22 -14.80 11.35
CA LYS A 186 -9.41 -13.73 12.35
C LYS A 186 -8.18 -12.84 12.49
N HIS A 187 -6.98 -13.41 12.61
CA HIS A 187 -5.73 -12.64 12.76
C HIS A 187 -5.34 -11.91 11.48
N GLN A 188 -5.53 -12.54 10.31
CA GLN A 188 -5.24 -11.95 9.01
C GLN A 188 -6.17 -10.75 8.79
N GLU A 189 -7.47 -10.92 8.97
CA GLU A 189 -8.46 -9.88 8.74
C GLU A 189 -8.31 -8.72 9.74
N SER A 190 -8.02 -9.03 11.01
CA SER A 190 -7.66 -8.01 12.01
C SER A 190 -6.44 -7.18 11.58
N THR A 191 -5.46 -7.80 10.92
CA THR A 191 -4.30 -7.11 10.38
C THR A 191 -4.62 -6.33 9.12
N ARG A 192 -5.46 -6.88 8.25
CA ARG A 192 -5.94 -6.20 7.06
C ARG A 192 -6.77 -4.95 7.39
N LYS A 193 -7.50 -4.92 8.51
CA LYS A 193 -8.21 -3.71 8.98
C LYS A 193 -7.32 -2.47 9.12
N ASP A 194 -6.00 -2.60 9.19
CA ASP A 194 -5.10 -1.43 9.24
C ASP A 194 -5.18 -0.56 7.98
N VAL A 195 -5.27 -1.15 6.78
CA VAL A 195 -5.41 -0.37 5.53
C VAL A 195 -6.82 0.23 5.40
N GLU A 196 -7.85 -0.50 5.83
CA GLU A 196 -9.21 0.04 5.93
C GLU A 196 -9.29 1.22 6.91
N ARG A 197 -8.62 1.13 8.06
CA ARG A 197 -8.51 2.22 9.03
C ARG A 197 -7.75 3.41 8.46
N ALA A 198 -6.66 3.17 7.71
CA ALA A 198 -5.93 4.24 7.03
C ALA A 198 -6.83 5.00 6.05
N PHE A 199 -7.63 4.29 5.25
CA PHE A 199 -8.64 4.90 4.38
C PHE A 199 -9.71 5.67 5.16
N GLY A 200 -10.24 5.09 6.24
CA GLY A 200 -11.23 5.76 7.09
C GLY A 200 -10.71 7.07 7.69
N VAL A 201 -9.45 7.09 8.14
CA VAL A 201 -8.78 8.31 8.64
C VAL A 201 -8.54 9.31 7.50
N LEU A 202 -8.07 8.86 6.34
CA LEU A 202 -7.87 9.70 5.16
C LEU A 202 -9.19 10.40 4.76
N GLN A 203 -10.29 9.67 4.64
CA GLN A 203 -11.61 10.22 4.31
C GLN A 203 -12.16 11.13 5.42
N SER A 204 -11.92 10.80 6.69
CA SER A 204 -12.33 11.64 7.82
C SER A 204 -11.62 12.99 7.85
N ARG A 205 -10.31 13.00 7.57
CA ARG A 205 -9.47 14.21 7.55
C ARG A 205 -9.75 15.10 6.36
N PHE A 206 -9.93 14.50 5.18
CA PHE A 206 -10.04 15.23 3.92
C PHE A 206 -11.44 15.09 3.33
N ALA A 207 -12.28 16.09 3.63
CA ALA A 207 -13.63 16.18 3.09
C ALA A 207 -13.68 16.10 1.55
N ILE A 208 -12.61 16.49 0.86
CA ILE A 208 -12.51 16.37 -0.60
C ILE A 208 -12.48 14.91 -1.07
N VAL A 209 -11.85 14.00 -0.31
CA VAL A 209 -11.78 12.56 -0.63
C VAL A 209 -13.03 11.81 -0.14
N LYS A 210 -13.68 12.32 0.91
CA LYS A 210 -14.94 11.75 1.42
C LYS A 210 -16.12 11.93 0.45
N ASN A 211 -16.17 13.06 -0.24
CA ASN A 211 -17.27 13.40 -1.14
C ASN A 211 -16.92 13.05 -2.59
N PRO A 212 -17.88 12.76 -3.47
CA PRO A 212 -17.60 12.46 -4.88
C PRO A 212 -16.75 13.54 -5.56
N GLY A 213 -15.76 13.10 -6.33
CA GLY A 213 -14.92 13.95 -7.18
C GLY A 213 -15.77 14.66 -8.23
N LEU A 214 -15.73 15.99 -8.22
CA LEU A 214 -16.54 16.84 -9.11
C LEU A 214 -15.76 17.34 -10.33
N LEU A 215 -14.47 17.05 -10.42
CA LEU A 215 -13.66 17.49 -11.56
C LEU A 215 -13.93 16.60 -12.76
N TRP A 216 -13.84 17.15 -13.96
CA TRP A 216 -13.96 16.42 -15.23
C TRP A 216 -12.64 15.75 -15.65
N ASP A 217 -11.55 16.11 -14.98
CA ASP A 217 -10.20 15.74 -15.32
C ASP A 217 -9.69 14.67 -14.32
N LYS A 218 -9.37 13.49 -14.87
CA LYS A 218 -8.86 12.34 -14.11
C LYS A 218 -7.52 12.67 -13.44
N GLU A 219 -6.63 13.33 -14.17
CA GLU A 219 -5.28 13.62 -13.70
C GLU A 219 -5.38 14.52 -12.47
N LYS A 220 -6.15 15.62 -12.58
CA LYS A 220 -6.41 16.53 -11.44
C LYS A 220 -7.01 15.82 -10.22
N LEU A 221 -7.88 14.82 -10.40
CA LEU A 221 -8.38 14.01 -9.28
C LEU A 221 -7.29 13.14 -8.65
N GLY A 222 -6.46 12.46 -9.46
CA GLY A 222 -5.32 11.68 -8.96
C GLY A 222 -4.36 12.53 -8.14
N LYS A 223 -4.06 13.73 -8.62
CA LYS A 223 -3.20 14.72 -7.96
C LYS A 223 -3.71 15.17 -6.58
N ILE A 224 -5.01 15.43 -6.47
CA ILE A 224 -5.67 15.72 -5.19
C ILE A 224 -5.50 14.55 -4.24
N MET A 225 -5.75 13.33 -4.71
CA MET A 225 -5.64 12.11 -3.89
C MET A 225 -4.23 11.93 -3.34
N ARG A 226 -3.20 12.03 -4.20
CA ARG A 226 -1.79 11.95 -3.80
C ARG A 226 -1.45 12.99 -2.73
N THR A 227 -1.93 14.22 -2.89
CA THR A 227 -1.68 15.26 -1.89
C THR A 227 -2.35 14.96 -0.55
N CYS A 228 -3.57 14.45 -0.57
CA CYS A 228 -4.24 14.00 0.66
C CYS A 228 -3.44 12.90 1.36
N VAL A 229 -2.79 11.99 0.63
CA VAL A 229 -1.90 10.96 1.21
C VAL A 229 -0.64 11.58 1.82
N ILE A 230 0.01 12.54 1.14
CA ILE A 230 1.18 13.26 1.67
C ILE A 230 0.81 13.94 3.00
N LEU A 231 -0.25 14.74 3.00
CA LEU A 231 -0.73 15.44 4.20
C LEU A 231 -1.15 14.45 5.30
N HIS A 232 -1.76 13.32 4.93
CA HIS A 232 -2.10 12.26 5.89
C HIS A 232 -0.85 11.73 6.58
N ASN A 233 0.19 11.37 5.83
CA ASN A 233 1.43 10.84 6.38
C ASN A 233 2.17 11.88 7.24
N MET A 234 2.17 13.15 6.85
CA MET A 234 2.69 14.25 7.70
C MET A 234 1.97 14.32 9.04
N ILE A 235 0.64 14.24 9.04
CA ILE A 235 -0.14 14.26 10.28
C ILE A 235 0.11 12.99 11.10
N VAL A 236 0.17 11.82 10.45
CA VAL A 236 0.50 10.55 11.11
C VAL A 236 1.88 10.63 11.77
N GLU A 237 2.88 11.22 11.12
CA GLU A 237 4.20 11.44 11.72
C GLU A 237 4.13 12.36 12.94
N ASN A 238 3.47 13.51 12.81
CA ASN A 238 3.33 14.46 13.90
C ASN A 238 2.58 13.86 15.11
N GLU A 239 1.51 13.10 14.86
CA GLU A 239 0.71 12.46 15.90
C GLU A 239 1.40 11.27 16.58
N ARG A 240 2.41 10.66 15.95
CA ARG A 240 3.23 9.64 16.63
C ARG A 240 3.91 10.19 17.88
N GLY A 241 4.11 11.51 17.97
CA GLY A 241 4.89 12.17 19.00
C GLY A 241 6.36 11.70 18.96
N GLY A 242 7.29 12.44 19.56
CA GLY A 242 8.68 11.99 19.73
C GLY A 242 8.88 10.71 20.57
N TYR A 243 7.86 9.84 20.70
CA TYR A 243 7.78 8.69 21.58
C TYR A 243 8.01 7.33 20.91
N THR A 244 8.37 7.25 19.63
CA THR A 244 8.59 5.94 18.96
C THR A 244 9.85 5.85 18.10
N LEU A 245 10.87 6.67 18.36
CA LEU A 245 12.20 6.46 17.78
C LEU A 245 13.11 5.53 18.62
N SER A 246 12.68 5.06 19.79
CA SER A 246 13.62 4.36 20.68
C SER A 246 12.99 3.58 21.84
N ASP A 247 11.79 2.99 21.68
CA ASP A 247 11.40 1.91 22.60
C ASP A 247 11.25 0.57 21.86
N THR A 248 12.40 0.11 21.35
CA THR A 248 12.63 -1.29 21.05
C THR A 248 12.81 -2.14 22.32
N SER A 249 12.79 -1.57 23.53
CA SER A 249 12.98 -2.35 24.77
C SER A 249 11.77 -3.24 25.10
N GLN A 250 10.56 -2.90 24.63
CA GLN A 250 9.41 -3.83 24.61
C GLN A 250 9.55 -4.98 23.60
N PHE A 251 10.50 -4.87 22.66
CA PHE A 251 10.77 -5.86 21.61
C PHE A 251 12.15 -6.52 21.77
N GLU A 252 12.93 -6.11 22.77
CA GLU A 252 14.08 -6.83 23.32
C GLU A 252 13.58 -7.90 24.32
N SER A 253 12.63 -8.74 23.90
CA SER A 253 12.45 -10.01 24.58
C SER A 253 13.64 -10.90 24.20
N GLY A 254 14.48 -11.19 25.20
CA GLY A 254 15.77 -11.86 25.08
C GLY A 254 15.81 -13.05 24.14
N GLU A 255 16.93 -13.17 23.43
CA GLU A 255 17.36 -14.33 22.63
C GLU A 255 16.33 -15.02 21.71
N SER A 256 15.23 -14.34 21.34
CA SER A 256 14.43 -14.78 20.20
C SER A 256 15.14 -14.39 18.91
N SER A 257 15.73 -15.39 18.26
CA SER A 257 16.50 -15.28 17.03
C SER A 257 15.69 -14.57 15.93
N ARG A 258 15.96 -13.26 15.71
CA ARG A 258 15.37 -12.45 14.62
C ARG A 258 15.42 -13.23 13.31
N SER A 259 14.26 -13.59 12.76
CA SER A 259 14.22 -14.46 11.58
C SER A 259 14.51 -13.73 10.27
N SER A 260 14.32 -12.40 10.26
CA SER A 260 14.43 -11.57 9.06
C SER A 260 15.57 -10.54 9.14
N LYS A 261 16.29 -10.36 8.01
CA LYS A 261 17.35 -9.34 7.87
C LYS A 261 17.26 -8.68 6.48
N VAL A 262 17.20 -7.35 6.46
CA VAL A 262 17.33 -6.56 5.22
C VAL A 262 18.81 -6.47 4.83
N LYS A 263 19.17 -6.87 3.60
CA LYS A 263 20.51 -6.64 3.05
C LYS A 263 20.58 -5.24 2.42
N ARG A 264 21.60 -4.44 2.72
CA ARG A 264 21.90 -3.16 2.05
C ARG A 264 22.20 -3.45 0.57
N ARG A 265 21.54 -2.75 -0.37
CA ARG A 265 21.64 -2.99 -1.82
C ARG A 265 23.10 -2.91 -2.30
N GLU A 266 23.61 -3.99 -2.88
CA GLU A 266 24.60 -3.89 -3.96
C GLU A 266 23.82 -3.68 -5.27
N SER A 267 24.22 -2.67 -6.04
CA SER A 267 23.67 -2.39 -7.36
C SER A 267 23.97 -3.57 -8.29
N LEU A 268 22.95 -4.27 -8.77
CA LEU A 268 23.12 -5.25 -9.84
C LEU A 268 22.21 -4.90 -11.00
N HIS A 269 22.85 -4.78 -12.16
CA HIS A 269 22.27 -4.43 -13.44
C HIS A 269 21.05 -5.30 -13.79
N SER A 270 20.00 -4.61 -14.22
CA SER A 270 18.76 -5.12 -14.79
C SER A 270 19.03 -5.94 -16.05
N ASN A 271 18.69 -7.24 -16.06
CA ASN A 271 18.49 -8.02 -17.29
C ASN A 271 17.65 -9.32 -17.11
N ASN A 272 16.90 -9.49 -16.02
CA ASN A 272 16.07 -10.71 -15.82
C ASN A 272 14.64 -10.42 -15.32
N MET A 273 13.92 -9.53 -16.01
CA MET A 273 12.54 -9.16 -15.67
C MET A 273 11.55 -10.33 -15.77
N LEU A 274 11.76 -11.25 -16.73
CA LEU A 274 10.88 -12.40 -16.95
C LEU A 274 10.95 -13.42 -15.80
N GLY A 275 12.16 -13.73 -15.31
CA GLY A 275 12.37 -14.63 -14.18
C GLY A 275 11.78 -14.10 -12.88
N MET A 276 11.89 -12.79 -12.63
CA MET A 276 11.31 -12.14 -11.45
C MET A 276 9.77 -12.15 -11.46
N ARG A 277 9.14 -11.93 -12.63
CA ARG A 277 7.67 -12.04 -12.78
C ARG A 277 7.18 -13.47 -12.48
N ASN A 278 7.91 -14.49 -12.93
CA ASN A 278 7.56 -15.90 -12.69
C ASN A 278 7.70 -16.29 -11.22
N GLU A 279 8.69 -15.75 -10.50
CA GLU A 279 8.82 -15.99 -9.05
C GLU A 279 7.67 -15.39 -8.25
N VAL A 280 7.27 -14.15 -8.58
CA VAL A 280 6.19 -13.45 -7.88
C VAL A 280 4.86 -14.16 -8.05
N ARG A 281 4.54 -14.60 -9.27
CA ARG A 281 3.27 -15.25 -9.61
C ARG A 281 3.23 -16.75 -9.31
N ASN A 282 4.23 -17.28 -8.60
CA ASN A 282 4.32 -18.71 -8.32
C ASN A 282 3.27 -19.15 -7.29
N SER A 283 2.25 -19.88 -7.77
CA SER A 283 1.15 -20.39 -6.94
C SER A 283 1.61 -21.45 -5.94
N GLY A 284 2.55 -22.33 -6.31
CA GLY A 284 3.07 -23.34 -5.37
C GLY A 284 3.77 -22.70 -4.17
N LYS A 285 4.57 -21.64 -4.39
CA LYS A 285 5.19 -20.86 -3.30
C LYS A 285 4.15 -20.12 -2.47
N HIS A 286 3.08 -19.62 -3.09
CA HIS A 286 1.95 -19.02 -2.38
C HIS A 286 1.31 -20.04 -1.42
N ASP A 287 0.97 -21.24 -1.91
CA ASP A 287 0.31 -22.27 -1.11
C ASP A 287 1.19 -22.73 0.06
N SER A 288 2.49 -22.97 -0.19
CA SER A 288 3.44 -23.33 0.87
C SER A 288 3.58 -22.23 1.92
N LEU A 289 3.75 -20.97 1.49
CA LEU A 289 3.87 -19.84 2.42
C LEU A 289 2.59 -19.67 3.25
N LYS A 290 1.41 -19.76 2.61
CA LYS A 290 0.14 -19.65 3.31
C LYS A 290 -0.04 -20.76 4.35
N ALA A 291 0.29 -22.00 4.01
CA ALA A 291 0.24 -23.13 4.95
C ALA A 291 1.19 -22.94 6.15
N ASP A 292 2.41 -22.48 5.90
CA ASP A 292 3.38 -22.19 6.97
C ASP A 292 2.93 -21.04 7.88
N LEU A 293 2.31 -20.00 7.31
CA LEU A 293 1.75 -18.89 8.09
C LEU A 293 0.55 -19.34 8.93
N VAL A 294 -0.31 -20.21 8.41
CA VAL A 294 -1.41 -20.82 9.17
C VAL A 294 -0.87 -21.62 10.36
N GLU A 295 0.19 -22.41 10.17
CA GLU A 295 0.88 -23.09 11.28
C GLU A 295 1.49 -22.09 12.26
N ASN A 296 2.20 -21.08 11.77
CA ASN A 296 2.86 -20.09 12.62
C ASN A 296 1.88 -19.33 13.52
N VAL A 297 0.75 -18.88 12.96
CA VAL A 297 -0.31 -18.21 13.73
C VAL A 297 -0.90 -19.16 14.78
N TRP A 298 -1.11 -20.43 14.42
CA TRP A 298 -1.60 -21.44 15.37
C TRP A 298 -0.63 -21.68 16.52
N GLN A 299 0.65 -21.91 16.23
CA GLN A 299 1.67 -22.13 17.27
C GLN A 299 1.84 -20.91 18.18
N LYS A 300 1.69 -19.70 17.62
CA LYS A 300 1.91 -18.46 18.37
C LYS A 300 0.71 -18.02 19.20
N PHE A 301 -0.51 -18.27 18.75
CA PHE A 301 -1.73 -17.72 19.34
C PHE A 301 -2.83 -18.76 19.65
N GLY A 302 -2.61 -20.04 19.32
CA GLY A 302 -3.61 -21.09 19.50
C GLY A 302 -3.75 -21.60 20.93
N ASN A 303 -2.76 -21.37 21.80
CA ASN A 303 -2.73 -21.89 23.18
C ASN A 303 -3.23 -20.87 24.22
N ILE A 304 -4.07 -19.91 23.86
CA ILE A 304 -4.53 -18.86 24.78
C ILE A 304 -5.80 -19.29 25.57
N ASP A 305 -6.39 -20.44 25.27
CA ASP A 305 -7.61 -20.95 25.92
C ASP A 305 -7.42 -22.34 26.58
N GLU A 306 -6.36 -22.54 27.38
CA GLU A 306 -6.29 -23.60 28.41
C GLU A 306 -6.15 -23.01 29.82
#